data_AF-A0A0S7X8U0-F1
#
_entry.id   AF-A0A0S7X8U0-F1
#
_cell.length_a   1.000
_cell.length_b   1.000
_cell.length_c   1.000
_cell.angle_alpha   90.00
_cell.angle_beta   90.00
_cell.angle_gamma   90.00
#
_symmetry.space_group_name_H-M   'P 1'
#
loop_
_entity.id
_entity.type
_entity.pdbx_description
1 polymer ?
#
loop_
_entity_poly.entity_id
_entity_poly.type
_entity_poly.pdbx_seq_one_letter_code
_entity_poly.pdbx_strand_id
1 'polypeptide(L)'
;YADAEQLAIVELELIEFLFDRDVLLVDDFFDTMPRDIDHDATMQVVLSRVLAYTDTFYVFNCFKAGLGGDPREMKQVVEPPLSELSRYKFIVWDTDASQNQFNTGLRRIVEQGILDVYLKGGGRLWLFGREIVRGSSDNPETFQYPSEPDDDSFAAKYLKISGEVNRPIINPNVWRDGFTGADPHREHSNLLPTLNLDYSKGGMSQNYGLSKVEAVTTAMQDPNFEQRPDTLYFYRAYYPTSGYHKKACAFQFHDLYAGSKVVYMGFPIHMFYEGEPAQLESLGVYVVDWMFEGLTP
;
A
#
# COMPACT_ATOMS: atom_id res chain seq x y z
N TYR A 1 -15.69 58.99 -2.91
CA TYR A 1 -15.15 57.66 -2.57
C TYR A 1 -15.92 56.67 -3.41
N ALA A 2 -15.26 56.05 -4.39
CA ALA A 2 -15.88 55.08 -5.28
C ALA A 2 -16.13 53.78 -4.49
N ASP A 3 -17.33 53.22 -4.64
CA ASP A 3 -17.70 51.91 -4.10
C ASP A 3 -16.72 50.86 -4.62
N ALA A 4 -16.08 50.12 -3.71
CA ALA A 4 -15.24 49.00 -4.10
C ALA A 4 -16.14 47.90 -4.68
N GLU A 5 -16.03 47.68 -5.99
CA GLU A 5 -16.76 46.62 -6.70
C GLU A 5 -16.20 45.26 -6.23
N GLN A 6 -17.01 44.50 -5.50
CA GLN A 6 -16.64 43.16 -5.05
C GLN A 6 -16.65 42.19 -6.24
N LEU A 7 -15.46 41.81 -6.71
CA LEU A 7 -15.29 41.01 -7.93
C LEU A 7 -15.56 39.51 -7.73
N ALA A 8 -15.30 38.97 -6.52
CA ALA A 8 -15.57 37.58 -6.15
C ALA A 8 -15.54 37.37 -4.63
N ILE A 9 -16.15 36.29 -4.16
CA ILE A 9 -15.94 35.73 -2.82
C ILE A 9 -14.98 34.55 -2.97
N VAL A 10 -13.89 34.57 -2.20
CA VAL A 10 -12.99 33.42 -2.06
C VAL A 10 -13.28 32.80 -0.70
N GLU A 11 -13.77 31.57 -0.71
CA GLU A 11 -13.92 30.75 0.49
C GLU A 11 -12.64 29.93 0.66
N LEU A 12 -11.99 30.07 1.82
CA LEU A 12 -10.77 29.34 2.16
C LEU A 12 -11.08 28.37 3.30
N GLU A 13 -10.86 27.09 3.09
CA GLU A 13 -10.83 26.10 4.16
C GLU A 13 -9.40 26.02 4.70
N LEU A 14 -9.22 26.41 5.95
CA LEU A 14 -7.94 26.31 6.66
C LEU A 14 -7.94 25.04 7.50
N ILE A 15 -7.08 24.09 7.14
CA ILE A 15 -6.88 22.86 7.91
C ILE A 15 -5.52 22.94 8.59
N GLU A 16 -5.53 22.88 9.92
CA GLU A 16 -4.32 22.78 10.71
C GLU A 16 -3.84 21.32 10.75
N PHE A 17 -2.53 21.14 10.50
CA PHE A 17 -1.85 19.87 10.70
C PHE A 17 -1.39 19.77 12.14
N LEU A 18 -2.24 19.16 12.97
CA LEU A 18 -2.00 19.05 14.41
C LEU A 18 -1.01 17.94 14.74
N PHE A 19 -1.08 16.81 14.02
CA PHE A 19 -0.31 15.60 14.32
C PHE A 19 -0.31 15.23 15.81
N ASP A 20 -1.46 15.43 16.46
CA ASP A 20 -1.68 15.22 17.90
C ASP A 20 -1.98 13.76 18.25
N ARG A 21 -2.08 12.89 17.25
CA ARG A 21 -2.23 11.44 17.35
C ARG A 21 -1.09 10.76 16.61
N ASP A 22 -0.67 9.60 17.10
CA ASP A 22 0.50 8.93 16.52
C ASP A 22 0.11 8.08 15.31
N VAL A 23 -0.81 7.11 15.46
CA VAL A 23 -1.10 6.13 14.41
C VAL A 23 -2.59 5.99 14.11
N LEU A 24 -2.92 6.02 12.81
CA LEU A 24 -4.20 5.61 12.24
C LEU A 24 -4.02 4.32 11.43
N LEU A 25 -4.74 3.27 11.79
CA LEU A 25 -4.94 2.12 10.92
C LEU A 25 -6.15 2.38 10.03
N VAL A 26 -5.99 2.25 8.73
CA VAL A 26 -7.08 2.36 7.77
C VAL A 26 -7.32 0.99 7.14
N ASP A 27 -8.51 0.47 7.36
CA ASP A 27 -8.98 -0.80 6.81
C ASP A 27 -9.85 -0.53 5.58
N ASP A 28 -9.29 -0.82 4.40
CA ASP A 28 -9.94 -0.71 3.09
C ASP A 28 -10.35 -2.11 2.55
N PHE A 29 -10.77 -3.00 3.45
CA PHE A 29 -11.25 -4.36 3.15
C PHE A 29 -12.74 -4.56 3.57
N PHE A 30 -13.51 -5.30 2.77
CA PHE A 30 -14.94 -5.58 3.00
C PHE A 30 -15.21 -7.09 2.97
N ASP A 31 -15.47 -7.69 4.14
CA ASP A 31 -16.25 -8.94 4.35
C ASP A 31 -15.51 -10.27 4.73
N THR A 32 -16.34 -11.11 5.37
CA THR A 32 -16.29 -12.34 6.19
C THR A 32 -15.46 -13.57 5.78
N MET A 33 -14.45 -13.48 4.91
CA MET A 33 -13.34 -14.42 5.14
C MET A 33 -12.63 -13.94 6.38
N PRO A 34 -12.31 -14.81 7.37
CA PRO A 34 -11.38 -14.36 8.40
C PRO A 34 -10.21 -13.73 7.66
N ARG A 35 -9.88 -12.46 7.97
CA ARG A 35 -8.47 -12.09 8.04
C ARG A 35 -7.91 -13.24 8.86
N ASP A 36 -7.19 -14.13 8.19
CA ASP A 36 -6.81 -15.37 8.84
C ASP A 36 -6.10 -14.98 10.14
N ILE A 37 -6.13 -15.86 11.13
CA ILE A 37 -5.48 -15.60 12.41
C ILE A 37 -4.02 -15.10 12.23
N ASP A 38 -3.41 -15.38 11.08
CA ASP A 38 -2.10 -14.93 10.64
C ASP A 38 -2.03 -13.46 10.22
N HIS A 39 -3.00 -12.93 9.46
CA HIS A 39 -3.10 -11.49 9.18
C HIS A 39 -3.31 -10.70 10.48
N ASP A 40 -4.24 -11.15 11.33
CA ASP A 40 -4.48 -10.52 12.63
C ASP A 40 -3.23 -10.59 13.51
N ALA A 41 -2.52 -11.72 13.52
CA ALA A 41 -1.24 -11.84 14.21
C ALA A 41 -0.17 -10.90 13.63
N THR A 42 -0.10 -10.75 12.30
CA THR A 42 0.82 -9.80 11.64
C THR A 42 0.52 -8.37 12.08
N MET A 43 -0.74 -7.98 12.09
CA MET A 43 -1.17 -6.67 12.56
C MET A 43 -0.94 -6.48 14.06
N GLN A 44 -1.14 -7.52 14.88
CA GLN A 44 -0.80 -7.46 16.30
C GLN A 44 0.68 -7.23 16.55
N VAL A 45 1.57 -7.82 15.75
CA VAL A 45 3.02 -7.58 15.84
C VAL A 45 3.35 -6.13 15.48
N VAL A 46 2.81 -5.64 14.36
CA VAL A 46 2.95 -4.23 13.95
C VAL A 46 2.48 -3.29 15.06
N LEU A 47 1.29 -3.54 15.61
CA LEU A 47 0.71 -2.73 16.67
C LEU A 47 1.52 -2.80 17.96
N SER A 48 2.01 -3.98 18.33
CA SER A 48 2.87 -4.15 19.50
C SER A 48 4.16 -3.34 19.36
N ARG A 49 4.72 -3.25 18.14
CA ARG A 49 5.89 -2.41 17.89
C ARG A 49 5.55 -0.93 17.90
N VAL A 50 4.43 -0.53 17.30
CA VAL A 50 3.93 0.85 17.36
C VAL A 50 3.75 1.29 18.82
N LEU A 51 3.20 0.43 19.67
CA LEU A 51 3.01 0.71 21.10
C LEU A 51 4.33 0.88 21.88
N ALA A 52 5.47 0.51 21.31
CA ALA A 52 6.78 0.86 21.90
C ALA A 52 7.14 2.34 21.71
N TYR A 53 6.48 3.04 20.78
CA TYR A 53 6.70 4.45 20.46
C TYR A 53 5.53 5.36 20.88
N THR A 54 4.33 4.80 21.07
CA THR A 54 3.11 5.56 21.39
C THR A 54 2.17 4.79 22.32
N ASP A 55 1.36 5.51 23.10
CA ASP A 55 0.29 4.93 23.93
C ASP A 55 -1.07 4.88 23.20
N THR A 56 -1.16 5.37 21.96
CA THR A 56 -2.44 5.49 21.24
C THR A 56 -2.37 5.02 19.79
N PHE A 57 -3.37 4.24 19.39
CA PHE A 57 -3.65 3.93 18.00
C PHE A 57 -5.16 3.97 17.77
N TYR A 58 -5.55 4.29 16.54
CA TYR A 58 -6.94 4.43 16.14
C TYR A 58 -7.19 3.60 14.89
N VAL A 59 -8.43 3.16 14.70
CA VAL A 59 -8.84 2.36 13.54
C VAL A 59 -9.94 3.10 12.80
N PHE A 60 -9.78 3.23 11.49
CA PHE A 60 -10.77 3.77 10.58
C PHE A 60 -11.14 2.71 9.55
N ASN A 61 -12.39 2.28 9.59
CA ASN A 61 -12.91 1.35 8.60
C ASN A 61 -13.47 2.16 7.42
N CYS A 62 -12.85 2.01 6.24
CA CYS A 62 -13.36 2.63 5.02
C CYS A 62 -14.73 2.07 4.62
N PHE A 63 -15.10 0.92 5.16
CA PHE A 63 -16.34 0.24 4.86
C PHE A 63 -17.32 0.30 6.03
N LYS A 64 -18.55 0.66 5.73
CA LYS A 64 -19.69 0.57 6.66
C LYS A 64 -20.61 -0.58 6.24
N ALA A 65 -21.12 -1.31 7.23
CA ALA A 65 -22.20 -2.26 7.01
C ALA A 65 -23.41 -1.53 6.41
N GLY A 66 -24.14 -2.19 5.51
CA GLY A 66 -25.28 -1.57 4.83
C GLY A 66 -26.42 -1.19 5.77
N LEU A 67 -27.47 -0.60 5.19
CA LEU A 67 -28.66 -0.12 5.91
C LEU A 67 -29.40 -1.21 6.73
N GLY A 68 -29.05 -2.49 6.59
CA GLY A 68 -29.57 -3.60 7.39
C GLY A 68 -28.64 -4.10 8.51
N GLY A 69 -27.44 -3.53 8.68
CA GLY A 69 -26.42 -4.07 9.59
C GLY A 69 -25.81 -5.40 9.12
N ASP A 70 -26.20 -5.89 7.94
CA ASP A 70 -25.57 -7.02 7.27
C ASP A 70 -24.25 -6.53 6.63
N PRO A 71 -23.09 -7.07 7.04
CA PRO A 71 -21.81 -6.79 6.40
C PRO A 71 -21.78 -7.12 4.89
N ARG A 72 -22.80 -7.79 4.34
CA ARG A 72 -22.85 -8.23 2.94
C ARG A 72 -23.69 -7.36 2.01
N GLU A 73 -24.52 -6.46 2.55
CA GLU A 73 -25.38 -5.58 1.75
C GLU A 73 -24.74 -4.18 1.64
N MET A 74 -24.37 -3.72 0.43
CA MET A 74 -23.78 -2.41 0.03
C MET A 74 -23.05 -1.58 1.12
N LYS A 75 -21.71 -1.62 1.28
CA LYS A 75 -20.58 -1.24 0.37
C LYS A 75 -20.41 0.25 0.04
N GLN A 76 -20.75 1.19 0.93
CA GLN A 76 -20.27 2.57 0.76
C GLN A 76 -18.83 2.67 1.27
N VAL A 77 -17.90 2.93 0.34
CA VAL A 77 -16.55 3.40 0.70
C VAL A 77 -16.67 4.82 1.22
N VAL A 78 -16.28 4.99 2.48
CA VAL A 78 -16.12 6.27 3.14
C VAL A 78 -14.64 6.43 3.39
N GLU A 79 -14.00 7.26 2.58
CA GLU A 79 -12.62 7.64 2.80
C GLU A 79 -12.47 8.51 4.05
N PRO A 80 -11.33 8.43 4.76
CA PRO A 80 -11.03 9.37 5.84
C PRO A 80 -10.85 10.78 5.24
N PRO A 81 -11.58 11.79 5.76
CA PRO A 81 -11.40 13.17 5.29
C PRO A 81 -10.03 13.70 5.71
N LEU A 82 -9.55 14.75 5.03
CA LEU A 82 -8.27 15.39 5.37
C LEU A 82 -8.22 15.85 6.83
N SER A 83 -9.33 16.32 7.40
CA SER A 83 -9.43 16.73 8.80
C SER A 83 -9.25 15.58 9.81
N GLU A 84 -9.51 14.34 9.40
CA GLU A 84 -9.16 13.16 10.20
C GLU A 84 -7.69 12.84 10.01
N LEU A 85 -7.20 12.79 8.75
CA LEU A 85 -5.81 12.44 8.46
C LEU A 85 -4.79 13.42 9.05
N SER A 86 -5.08 14.73 9.07
CA SER A 86 -4.17 15.79 9.54
C SER A 86 -3.84 15.72 11.04
N ARG A 87 -4.53 14.85 11.78
CA ARG A 87 -4.27 14.58 13.19
C ARG A 87 -3.23 13.51 13.44
N TYR A 88 -2.94 12.66 12.46
CA TYR A 88 -2.09 11.49 12.65
C TYR A 88 -0.72 11.68 12.04
N LYS A 89 0.34 11.39 12.80
CA LYS A 89 1.72 11.40 12.30
C LYS A 89 1.95 10.29 11.27
N PHE A 90 1.31 9.15 11.49
CA PHE A 90 1.53 7.92 10.73
C PHE A 90 0.20 7.23 10.40
N ILE A 91 0.01 6.89 9.13
CA ILE A 91 -1.10 6.07 8.65
C ILE A 91 -0.56 4.71 8.21
N VAL A 92 -1.17 3.65 8.70
CA VAL A 92 -0.99 2.28 8.21
C VAL A 92 -2.26 1.91 7.43
N TRP A 93 -2.15 1.77 6.12
CA TRP A 93 -3.28 1.55 5.22
C TRP A 93 -3.19 0.17 4.60
N ASP A 94 -4.18 -0.67 4.92
CA ASP A 94 -4.34 -2.01 4.38
C ASP A 94 -5.36 -1.98 3.24
N THR A 95 -4.93 -2.33 2.02
CA THR A 95 -5.78 -2.25 0.82
C THR A 95 -6.04 -3.59 0.17
N ASP A 96 -7.28 -3.79 -0.29
CA ASP A 96 -7.66 -4.87 -1.21
C ASP A 96 -8.62 -4.33 -2.29
N ALA A 97 -8.09 -3.89 -3.42
CA ALA A 97 -8.90 -3.16 -4.39
C ALA A 97 -9.79 -4.05 -5.27
N SER A 98 -9.55 -5.36 -5.39
CA SER A 98 -10.39 -6.21 -6.26
C SER A 98 -11.82 -6.32 -5.75
N GLN A 99 -12.00 -6.29 -4.43
CA GLN A 99 -13.29 -6.51 -3.80
C GLN A 99 -14.29 -5.38 -4.04
N ASN A 100 -13.79 -4.21 -4.45
CA ASN A 100 -14.59 -3.05 -4.76
C ASN A 100 -14.37 -2.49 -6.18
N GLN A 101 -14.04 -3.37 -7.14
CA GLN A 101 -13.84 -2.96 -8.54
C GLN A 101 -12.86 -1.78 -8.67
N PHE A 102 -11.82 -1.75 -7.83
CA PHE A 102 -10.79 -0.71 -7.80
C PHE A 102 -11.28 0.69 -7.38
N ASN A 103 -12.43 0.80 -6.70
CA ASN A 103 -12.92 2.03 -6.07
C ASN A 103 -12.59 2.05 -4.57
N THR A 104 -11.31 2.08 -4.20
CA THR A 104 -10.87 2.05 -2.80
C THR A 104 -10.94 3.42 -2.13
N GLY A 105 -10.92 3.45 -0.79
CA GLY A 105 -10.73 4.69 -0.03
C GLY A 105 -9.42 5.38 -0.43
N LEU A 106 -8.35 4.60 -0.64
CA LEU A 106 -7.07 5.12 -1.13
C LEU A 106 -7.22 5.86 -2.46
N ARG A 107 -7.89 5.24 -3.45
CA ARG A 107 -8.11 5.87 -4.76
C ARG A 107 -8.81 7.21 -4.61
N ARG A 108 -9.85 7.27 -3.78
CA ARG A 108 -10.63 8.49 -3.56
C ARG A 108 -9.82 9.62 -2.96
N ILE A 109 -9.00 9.35 -1.93
CA ILE A 109 -8.16 10.40 -1.32
C ILE A 109 -7.04 10.88 -2.26
N VAL A 110 -6.59 10.03 -3.20
CA VAL A 110 -5.62 10.42 -4.22
C VAL A 110 -6.27 11.28 -5.30
N GLU A 111 -7.46 10.90 -5.79
CA GLU A 111 -8.23 11.67 -6.78
C GLU A 111 -8.63 13.05 -6.24
N GLN A 112 -8.98 13.14 -4.96
CA GLN A 112 -9.35 14.39 -4.27
C GLN A 112 -8.13 15.23 -3.86
N GLY A 113 -6.91 14.75 -4.03
CA GLY A 113 -5.68 15.44 -3.60
C GLY A 113 -5.46 15.47 -2.09
N ILE A 114 -6.30 14.80 -1.30
CA ILE A 114 -6.19 14.70 0.17
C ILE A 114 -4.85 14.08 0.56
N LEU A 115 -4.43 13.00 -0.13
CA LEU A 115 -3.16 12.34 0.18
C LEU A 115 -1.95 13.26 -0.08
N ASP A 116 -1.96 13.99 -1.18
CA ASP A 116 -0.92 14.95 -1.53
C ASP A 116 -0.79 16.04 -0.46
N VAL A 117 -1.92 16.61 -0.02
CA VAL A 117 -1.93 17.62 1.05
C VAL A 117 -1.44 17.03 2.37
N TYR A 118 -1.85 15.81 2.74
CA TYR A 118 -1.39 15.12 3.94
C TYR A 118 0.13 14.90 3.95
N LEU A 119 0.69 14.39 2.86
CA LEU A 119 2.13 14.14 2.73
C LEU A 119 2.93 15.45 2.68
N LYS A 120 2.43 16.50 2.03
CA LYS A 120 3.07 17.83 2.07
C LYS A 120 3.05 18.45 3.46
N GLY A 121 2.07 18.10 4.29
CA GLY A 121 2.03 18.46 5.70
C GLY A 121 3.10 17.77 6.55
N GLY A 122 3.78 16.73 6.04
CA GLY A 122 4.76 15.93 6.78
C GLY A 122 4.20 14.61 7.33
N GLY A 123 2.98 14.25 6.94
CA GLY A 123 2.38 12.98 7.28
C GLY A 123 3.15 11.78 6.72
N ARG A 124 3.07 10.64 7.41
CA ARG A 124 3.73 9.39 7.02
C ARG A 124 2.70 8.32 6.64
N LEU A 125 2.97 7.52 5.62
CA LEU A 125 2.06 6.49 5.10
C LEU A 125 2.78 5.16 4.88
N TRP A 126 2.35 4.11 5.56
CA TRP A 126 2.66 2.74 5.18
C TRP A 126 1.46 2.16 4.45
N LEU A 127 1.63 1.91 3.16
CA LEU A 127 0.65 1.24 2.32
C LEU A 127 1.08 -0.20 2.06
N PHE A 128 0.22 -1.15 2.38
CA PHE A 128 0.43 -2.56 2.04
C PHE A 128 -0.88 -3.23 1.69
N GLY A 129 -0.78 -4.38 1.05
CA GLY A 129 -1.96 -5.15 0.62
C GLY A 129 -1.80 -5.66 -0.79
N ARG A 130 -2.92 -5.85 -1.48
CA ARG A 130 -2.96 -6.36 -2.85
C ARG A 130 -3.84 -5.50 -3.75
N GLU A 131 -3.52 -5.55 -5.03
CA GLU A 131 -4.38 -5.08 -6.13
C GLU A 131 -4.61 -3.56 -6.15
N ILE A 132 -3.67 -2.73 -5.69
CA ILE A 132 -3.78 -1.28 -5.91
C ILE A 132 -3.78 -0.93 -7.42
N VAL A 133 -3.35 -1.88 -8.27
CA VAL A 133 -3.49 -1.86 -9.72
C VAL A 133 -4.43 -2.98 -10.17
N ARG A 134 -5.25 -2.70 -11.18
CA ARG A 134 -6.19 -3.67 -11.74
C ARG A 134 -5.48 -4.88 -12.34
N GLY A 135 -6.06 -6.06 -12.19
CA GLY A 135 -5.57 -7.25 -12.86
C GLY A 135 -5.91 -7.23 -14.36
N SER A 136 -5.07 -7.86 -15.18
CA SER A 136 -5.21 -7.91 -16.63
C SER A 136 -6.39 -8.75 -17.11
N SER A 137 -7.07 -9.48 -16.23
CA SER A 137 -8.21 -10.35 -16.56
C SER A 137 -9.34 -10.17 -15.56
N ASP A 138 -10.58 -10.25 -16.02
CA ASP A 138 -11.76 -10.23 -15.13
C ASP A 138 -12.03 -11.60 -14.47
N ASN A 139 -11.35 -12.68 -14.88
CA ASN A 139 -11.52 -13.99 -14.25
C ASN A 139 -10.63 -14.13 -13.00
N PRO A 140 -11.17 -14.15 -11.78
CA PRO A 140 -10.38 -14.23 -10.54
C PRO A 140 -9.66 -15.58 -10.36
N GLU A 141 -10.06 -16.63 -11.08
CA GLU A 141 -9.47 -17.98 -10.96
C GLU A 141 -8.18 -18.16 -11.76
N THR A 142 -7.82 -17.21 -12.63
CA THR A 142 -6.59 -17.25 -13.42
C THR A 142 -5.50 -16.37 -12.80
N PHE A 143 -4.25 -16.69 -13.10
CA PHE A 143 -3.16 -15.75 -12.80
C PHE A 143 -3.35 -14.46 -13.61
N GLN A 144 -3.31 -13.33 -12.92
CA GLN A 144 -3.49 -12.02 -13.52
C GLN A 144 -2.23 -11.19 -13.31
N TYR A 145 -1.78 -10.55 -14.38
CA TYR A 145 -0.75 -9.53 -14.33
C TYR A 145 -1.38 -8.20 -13.89
N PRO A 146 -0.65 -7.27 -13.26
CA PRO A 146 -1.13 -5.89 -13.14
C PRO A 146 -1.34 -5.29 -14.54
N SER A 147 -2.43 -4.57 -14.73
CA SER A 147 -2.71 -3.74 -15.90
C SER A 147 -1.92 -2.45 -15.83
N GLU A 148 -2.00 -1.63 -16.89
CA GLU A 148 -1.53 -0.24 -16.77
C GLU A 148 -2.38 0.47 -15.70
N PRO A 149 -1.75 1.21 -14.76
CA PRO A 149 -2.49 2.01 -13.79
C PRO A 149 -3.09 3.26 -14.44
N ASP A 150 -4.24 3.70 -13.94
CA ASP A 150 -4.83 4.99 -14.31
C ASP A 150 -3.87 6.14 -13.92
N ASP A 151 -3.76 7.20 -14.73
CA ASP A 151 -2.90 8.36 -14.47
C ASP A 151 -3.13 9.00 -13.08
N ASP A 152 -4.37 8.93 -12.61
CA ASP A 152 -4.79 9.47 -11.33
C ASP A 152 -4.67 8.51 -10.13
N SER A 153 -4.21 7.27 -10.36
CA SER A 153 -4.06 6.27 -9.30
C SER A 153 -2.83 6.53 -8.42
N PHE A 154 -2.81 5.93 -7.22
CA PHE A 154 -1.63 5.94 -6.35
C PHE A 154 -0.40 5.36 -7.07
N ALA A 155 -0.60 4.25 -7.79
CA ALA A 155 0.44 3.57 -8.55
C ALA A 155 1.06 4.45 -9.64
N ALA A 156 0.28 5.25 -10.36
CA ALA A 156 0.80 6.16 -11.39
C ALA A 156 1.37 7.46 -10.79
N LYS A 157 0.70 8.06 -9.79
CA LYS A 157 1.12 9.34 -9.20
C LYS A 157 2.37 9.22 -8.35
N TYR A 158 2.45 8.20 -7.51
CA TYR A 158 3.51 8.05 -6.51
C TYR A 158 4.50 6.93 -6.86
N LEU A 159 4.02 5.76 -7.27
CA LEU A 159 4.91 4.62 -7.54
C LEU A 159 5.54 4.63 -8.93
N LYS A 160 4.97 5.41 -9.87
CA LYS A 160 5.38 5.47 -11.27
C LYS A 160 5.46 4.07 -11.90
N ILE A 161 4.54 3.18 -11.49
CA ILE A 161 4.37 1.89 -12.16
C ILE A 161 3.87 2.20 -13.56
N SER A 162 4.65 1.88 -14.58
CA SER A 162 4.21 1.97 -15.97
C SER A 162 4.81 0.85 -16.79
N GLY A 163 4.02 0.34 -17.72
CA GLY A 163 4.46 -0.64 -18.70
C GLY A 163 3.34 -1.62 -19.01
N GLU A 164 2.76 -1.45 -20.20
CA GLU A 164 1.92 -2.44 -20.83
C GLU A 164 2.61 -3.80 -20.74
N VAL A 165 1.99 -4.75 -20.04
CA VAL A 165 2.18 -6.14 -20.40
C VAL A 165 1.46 -6.32 -21.73
N ASN A 166 2.15 -6.00 -22.83
CA ASN A 166 1.78 -6.38 -24.20
C ASN A 166 1.87 -7.91 -24.36
N ARG A 167 1.18 -8.65 -23.49
CA ARG A 167 0.97 -10.08 -23.63
C ARG A 167 -0.53 -10.28 -23.73
N PRO A 168 -1.06 -10.72 -24.88
CA PRO A 168 -2.43 -11.16 -24.93
C PRO A 168 -2.66 -12.22 -23.83
N ILE A 169 -3.79 -12.11 -23.14
CA ILE A 169 -4.26 -13.04 -22.10
C ILE A 169 -4.48 -14.41 -22.75
N ILE A 170 -3.42 -15.18 -22.97
CA ILE A 170 -3.50 -16.51 -23.54
C ILE A 170 -2.38 -17.37 -22.97
N ASN A 171 -2.25 -17.45 -21.64
CA ASN A 171 -1.60 -18.62 -21.06
C ASN A 171 -2.07 -18.88 -19.62
N PRO A 172 -2.67 -20.06 -19.32
CA PRO A 172 -2.96 -20.49 -17.95
C PRO A 172 -1.68 -20.83 -17.14
N ASN A 173 -0.49 -20.60 -17.69
CA ASN A 173 0.77 -21.03 -17.11
C ASN A 173 1.34 -20.03 -16.08
N VAL A 174 0.69 -20.00 -14.91
CA VAL A 174 1.10 -19.34 -13.64
C VAL A 174 2.57 -19.58 -13.28
N TRP A 175 3.06 -20.78 -13.56
CA TRP A 175 4.36 -21.35 -13.15
C TRP A 175 5.57 -20.49 -13.54
N ARG A 176 5.48 -19.62 -14.56
CA ARG A 176 6.64 -18.82 -15.00
C ARG A 176 6.84 -17.53 -14.23
N ASP A 177 5.77 -16.75 -14.16
CA ASP A 177 5.82 -15.38 -13.71
C ASP A 177 5.26 -15.22 -12.29
N GLY A 178 4.81 -16.29 -11.62
CA GLY A 178 4.26 -16.24 -10.27
C GLY A 178 5.23 -15.73 -9.21
N PHE A 179 4.73 -14.89 -8.30
CA PHE A 179 5.52 -14.31 -7.21
C PHE A 179 5.76 -15.35 -6.12
N THR A 180 7.02 -15.67 -5.86
CA THR A 180 7.39 -16.70 -4.87
C THR A 180 8.11 -16.14 -3.65
N GLY A 181 8.51 -14.87 -3.70
CA GLY A 181 9.29 -14.24 -2.65
C GLY A 181 9.72 -12.84 -3.03
N ALA A 182 10.33 -12.16 -2.07
CA ALA A 182 10.89 -10.83 -2.25
C ALA A 182 12.36 -10.84 -1.79
N ASP A 183 13.26 -10.49 -2.68
CA ASP A 183 14.69 -10.34 -2.41
C ASP A 183 14.96 -8.93 -1.87
N PRO A 184 15.70 -8.78 -0.76
CA PRO A 184 16.00 -7.45 -0.23
C PRO A 184 16.88 -6.65 -1.19
N HIS A 185 16.77 -5.32 -1.14
CA HIS A 185 17.63 -4.43 -1.91
C HIS A 185 19.10 -4.68 -1.60
N ARG A 186 19.96 -4.75 -2.62
CA ARG A 186 21.36 -5.16 -2.44
C ARG A 186 22.13 -4.30 -1.45
N GLU A 187 21.94 -2.98 -1.52
CA GLU A 187 22.66 -2.03 -0.66
C GLU A 187 22.18 -2.06 0.80
N HIS A 188 20.96 -2.52 1.05
CA HIS A 188 20.35 -2.62 2.39
C HIS A 188 20.11 -4.07 2.83
N SER A 189 20.71 -5.03 2.12
CA SER A 189 20.41 -6.46 2.28
C SER A 189 20.79 -7.04 3.64
N ASN A 190 21.66 -6.34 4.39
CA ASN A 190 22.04 -6.68 5.75
C ASN A 190 21.02 -6.21 6.80
N LEU A 191 20.16 -5.26 6.45
CA LEU A 191 19.11 -4.71 7.32
C LEU A 191 17.76 -5.37 7.06
N LEU A 192 17.58 -5.92 5.86
CA LEU A 192 16.31 -6.45 5.39
C LEU A 192 16.37 -7.97 5.27
N PRO A 193 15.35 -8.69 5.78
CA PRO A 193 15.26 -10.13 5.65
C PRO A 193 14.98 -10.55 4.21
N THR A 194 15.12 -11.85 3.95
CA THR A 194 14.62 -12.45 2.72
C THR A 194 13.23 -13.04 2.95
N LEU A 195 12.25 -12.65 2.13
CA LEU A 195 10.87 -13.10 2.26
C LEU A 195 10.55 -14.21 1.26
N ASN A 196 9.83 -15.24 1.74
CA ASN A 196 9.33 -16.34 0.93
C ASN A 196 7.82 -16.52 1.13
N LEU A 197 7.12 -16.93 0.09
CA LEU A 197 5.68 -17.17 0.14
C LEU A 197 5.38 -18.43 0.96
N ASP A 198 4.51 -18.31 1.98
CA ASP A 198 3.94 -19.45 2.70
C ASP A 198 2.94 -20.19 1.82
N TYR A 199 3.40 -21.30 1.24
CA TYR A 199 2.58 -22.14 0.36
C TYR A 199 1.43 -22.84 1.09
N SER A 200 1.42 -22.86 2.43
CA SER A 200 0.26 -23.33 3.20
C SER A 200 -0.88 -22.31 3.23
N LYS A 201 -0.57 -21.02 2.97
CA LYS A 201 -1.52 -19.89 3.04
C LYS A 201 -1.88 -19.31 1.67
N GLY A 202 -1.02 -19.49 0.66
CA GLY A 202 -1.29 -19.04 -0.70
C GLY A 202 -2.38 -19.84 -1.41
N GLY A 203 -3.49 -19.21 -1.82
CA GLY A 203 -4.38 -19.73 -2.87
C GLY A 203 -3.81 -19.45 -4.27
N MET A 204 -4.04 -20.21 -5.36
CA MET A 204 -4.67 -21.52 -5.55
C MET A 204 -3.68 -22.46 -6.29
N SER A 205 -3.74 -23.78 -6.02
CA SER A 205 -2.75 -24.79 -6.46
C SER A 205 -2.51 -24.83 -7.99
N GLN A 206 -1.44 -25.40 -8.54
CA GLN A 206 -0.59 -26.49 -8.04
C GLN A 206 0.85 -26.37 -8.61
N ASN A 207 1.55 -25.25 -8.37
CA ASN A 207 3.04 -25.11 -8.29
C ASN A 207 3.39 -23.61 -8.32
N TYR A 208 3.61 -23.08 -7.14
CA TYR A 208 3.00 -21.85 -6.65
C TYR A 208 3.68 -20.52 -7.02
N GLY A 209 2.87 -19.45 -7.00
CA GLY A 209 3.26 -18.05 -6.85
C GLY A 209 2.02 -17.14 -6.75
N LEU A 210 2.08 -16.01 -6.02
CA LEU A 210 0.99 -15.05 -5.93
C LEU A 210 0.82 -14.32 -7.27
N SER A 211 -0.44 -14.14 -7.68
CA SER A 211 -0.83 -13.25 -8.77
C SER A 211 -1.03 -11.83 -8.27
N LYS A 212 -1.04 -10.85 -9.19
CA LYS A 212 -1.38 -9.44 -8.91
C LYS A 212 -0.54 -8.76 -7.83
N VAL A 213 0.65 -9.31 -7.54
CA VAL A 213 1.68 -8.61 -6.77
C VAL A 213 2.23 -7.51 -7.66
N GLU A 214 2.15 -6.28 -7.18
CA GLU A 214 2.62 -5.15 -7.95
C GLU A 214 4.13 -5.15 -8.05
N ALA A 215 4.61 -4.94 -9.27
CA ALA A 215 6.02 -4.78 -9.55
C ALA A 215 6.18 -3.66 -10.56
N VAL A 216 7.18 -2.80 -10.35
CA VAL A 216 7.53 -1.74 -11.27
C VAL A 216 8.16 -2.37 -12.51
N THR A 217 7.36 -2.42 -13.57
CA THR A 217 7.74 -2.95 -14.88
C THR A 217 8.78 -2.06 -15.55
N THR A 218 8.66 -0.72 -15.40
CA THR A 218 9.71 0.25 -15.72
C THR A 218 9.87 1.30 -14.60
N ALA A 219 11.09 1.43 -14.05
CA ALA A 219 11.40 2.54 -13.16
C ALA A 219 11.55 3.79 -14.02
N MET A 220 10.66 4.78 -13.89
CA MET A 220 10.85 6.04 -14.62
C MET A 220 12.02 6.82 -14.02
N GLN A 221 12.98 7.15 -14.88
CA GLN A 221 13.88 8.27 -14.67
C GLN A 221 13.09 9.56 -14.94
N ASP A 222 12.20 9.96 -14.03
CA ASP A 222 11.68 11.32 -14.06
C ASP A 222 12.67 12.22 -13.31
N PRO A 223 13.46 13.06 -14.01
CA PRO A 223 14.43 13.94 -13.37
C PRO A 223 13.76 15.05 -12.54
N ASN A 224 12.47 15.30 -12.74
CA ASN A 224 11.70 16.32 -12.04
C ASN A 224 10.91 15.76 -10.86
N PHE A 225 10.96 14.46 -10.62
CA PHE A 225 10.37 13.87 -9.43
C PHE A 225 11.24 14.24 -8.23
N GLU A 226 10.80 15.25 -7.46
CA GLU A 226 11.53 15.79 -6.31
C GLU A 226 11.85 14.72 -5.26
N GLN A 227 11.01 13.68 -5.17
CA GLN A 227 11.14 12.56 -4.25
C GLN A 227 11.51 11.28 -5.02
N ARG A 228 12.75 10.80 -4.98
CA ARG A 228 13.10 9.54 -5.64
C ARG A 228 12.74 8.34 -4.75
N PRO A 229 12.00 7.33 -5.25
CA PRO A 229 11.82 6.10 -4.50
C PRO A 229 13.13 5.35 -4.34
N ASP A 230 13.43 4.91 -3.13
CA ASP A 230 14.40 3.85 -2.90
C ASP A 230 13.67 2.50 -2.94
N THR A 231 14.30 1.50 -3.56
CA THR A 231 13.74 0.15 -3.61
C THR A 231 14.04 -0.58 -2.30
N LEU A 232 13.02 -1.20 -1.70
CA LEU A 232 13.17 -2.07 -0.52
C LEU A 232 13.36 -3.53 -0.93
N TYR A 233 12.52 -3.99 -1.88
CA TYR A 233 12.50 -5.38 -2.31
C TYR A 233 12.37 -5.53 -3.83
N PHE A 234 13.03 -6.56 -4.34
CA PHE A 234 12.94 -7.05 -5.70
C PHE A 234 12.13 -8.34 -5.77
N TYR A 235 11.34 -8.45 -6.83
CA TYR A 235 10.42 -9.53 -7.09
C TYR A 235 11.14 -10.83 -7.40
N ARG A 236 10.81 -11.91 -6.68
CA ARG A 236 11.30 -13.25 -6.97
C ARG A 236 10.22 -14.06 -7.67
N ALA A 237 10.30 -14.11 -8.99
CA ALA A 237 9.49 -15.01 -9.79
C ALA A 237 9.93 -16.47 -9.61
N TYR A 238 9.01 -17.41 -9.82
CA TYR A 238 9.29 -18.85 -9.80
C TYR A 238 10.43 -19.23 -10.78
N TYR A 239 10.44 -18.68 -12.02
CA TYR A 239 11.59 -18.83 -12.92
C TYR A 239 12.40 -17.53 -13.02
N PRO A 240 13.74 -17.58 -12.92
CA PRO A 240 14.61 -16.43 -13.13
C PRO A 240 14.52 -15.80 -14.54
N THR A 241 13.92 -16.51 -15.50
CA THR A 241 13.68 -16.03 -16.87
C THR A 241 12.40 -15.19 -17.00
N SER A 242 11.61 -15.06 -15.93
CA SER A 242 10.46 -14.15 -15.87
C SER A 242 10.90 -12.72 -16.11
N GLY A 243 10.08 -11.96 -16.86
CA GLY A 243 10.27 -10.51 -17.01
C GLY A 243 10.04 -9.72 -15.72
N TYR A 244 9.40 -10.34 -14.73
CA TYR A 244 9.16 -9.79 -13.40
C TYR A 244 10.28 -10.11 -12.42
N HIS A 245 11.09 -11.14 -12.70
CA HIS A 245 12.21 -11.46 -11.82
C HIS A 245 13.15 -10.26 -11.70
N LYS A 246 13.47 -9.87 -10.46
CA LYS A 246 14.27 -8.69 -10.09
C LYS A 246 13.66 -7.34 -10.43
N LYS A 247 12.34 -7.26 -10.67
CA LYS A 247 11.62 -5.98 -10.74
C LYS A 247 11.32 -5.50 -9.33
N ALA A 248 11.39 -4.20 -9.07
CA ALA A 248 11.11 -3.69 -7.73
C ALA A 248 9.63 -3.87 -7.38
N CYS A 249 9.32 -4.31 -6.17
CA CYS A 249 7.95 -4.66 -5.72
C CYS A 249 7.58 -4.06 -4.35
N ALA A 250 8.53 -3.39 -3.72
CA ALA A 250 8.29 -2.55 -2.55
C ALA A 250 9.24 -1.35 -2.59
N PHE A 251 8.74 -0.19 -2.17
CA PHE A 251 9.44 1.09 -2.25
C PHE A 251 9.31 1.86 -0.94
N GLN A 252 10.30 2.69 -0.68
CA GLN A 252 10.20 3.77 0.29
C GLN A 252 10.41 5.10 -0.43
N PHE A 253 9.71 6.13 0.04
CA PHE A 253 9.82 7.51 -0.40
C PHE A 253 10.07 8.36 0.82
N HIS A 254 10.94 9.35 0.68
CA HIS A 254 11.21 10.32 1.72
C HIS A 254 11.26 11.70 1.09
N ASP A 255 10.35 12.58 1.51
CA ASP A 255 10.45 14.00 1.24
C ASP A 255 11.29 14.64 2.35
N LEU A 256 12.51 15.06 2.02
CA LEU A 256 13.40 15.72 2.98
C LEU A 256 12.91 17.12 3.38
N TYR A 257 12.10 17.78 2.55
CA TYR A 257 11.59 19.12 2.82
C TYR A 257 10.33 19.08 3.68
N ALA A 258 9.39 18.21 3.35
CA ALA A 258 8.16 18.04 4.13
C ALA A 258 8.37 17.13 5.36
N GLY A 259 9.42 16.30 5.38
CA GLY A 259 9.64 15.27 6.40
C GLY A 259 8.70 14.07 6.28
N SER A 260 7.94 13.99 5.19
CA SER A 260 7.00 12.89 4.94
C SER A 260 7.71 11.64 4.45
N LYS A 261 7.15 10.50 4.85
CA LYS A 261 7.69 9.18 4.57
C LYS A 261 6.57 8.30 4.01
N VAL A 262 6.83 7.62 2.92
CA VAL A 262 5.90 6.64 2.36
C VAL A 262 6.61 5.31 2.21
N VAL A 263 6.04 4.22 2.71
CA VAL A 263 6.46 2.86 2.36
C VAL A 263 5.31 2.19 1.65
N TYR A 264 5.62 1.58 0.52
CA TYR A 264 4.70 0.78 -0.24
C TYR A 264 5.21 -0.66 -0.33
N MET A 265 4.34 -1.62 -0.01
CA MET A 265 4.59 -3.04 -0.25
C MET A 265 3.48 -3.61 -1.12
N GLY A 266 3.81 -3.93 -2.37
CA GLY A 266 2.88 -4.49 -3.35
C GLY A 266 2.58 -5.97 -3.16
N PHE A 267 2.59 -6.44 -1.92
CA PHE A 267 2.31 -7.83 -1.59
C PHE A 267 1.73 -7.95 -0.17
N PRO A 268 0.87 -8.96 0.06
CA PRO A 268 0.29 -9.22 1.37
C PRO A 268 1.32 -9.84 2.31
N ILE A 269 1.97 -9.02 3.15
CA ILE A 269 3.09 -9.42 4.03
C ILE A 269 2.76 -10.64 4.90
N HIS A 270 1.51 -10.77 5.38
CA HIS A 270 1.06 -11.90 6.20
C HIS A 270 1.14 -13.28 5.50
N MET A 271 1.20 -13.30 4.16
CA MET A 271 1.44 -14.52 3.37
C MET A 271 2.92 -14.84 3.23
N PHE A 272 3.82 -13.98 3.71
CA PHE A 272 5.26 -14.18 3.66
C PHE A 272 5.78 -14.62 5.01
N TYR A 273 6.81 -15.43 4.96
CA TYR A 273 7.63 -15.75 6.11
C TYR A 273 9.09 -15.46 5.77
N GLU A 274 9.87 -15.19 6.81
CA GLU A 274 11.31 -15.11 6.73
C GLU A 274 11.87 -16.39 7.36
N GLY A 275 12.85 -17.03 6.69
CA GLY A 275 13.53 -18.21 7.23
C GLY A 275 12.62 -19.31 7.82
N GLU A 276 12.97 -19.84 8.99
CA GLU A 276 12.09 -20.70 9.81
C GLU A 276 11.01 -19.82 10.51
N PRO A 277 9.81 -20.35 10.84
CA PRO A 277 8.54 -19.60 11.04
C PRO A 277 8.45 -18.44 12.05
N ALA A 278 9.53 -18.04 12.73
CA ALA A 278 9.52 -17.06 13.82
C ALA A 278 9.86 -15.61 13.41
N GLN A 279 10.06 -15.31 12.12
CA GLN A 279 10.82 -14.11 11.73
C GLN A 279 10.01 -12.92 11.19
N LEU A 280 8.70 -12.99 10.98
CA LEU A 280 7.84 -11.83 10.60
C LEU A 280 8.07 -10.56 11.47
N GLU A 281 8.64 -10.76 12.66
CA GLU A 281 9.18 -9.75 13.55
C GLU A 281 10.12 -8.74 12.86
N SER A 282 10.92 -9.09 11.83
CA SER A 282 12.01 -8.20 11.39
C SER A 282 11.59 -7.13 10.38
N LEU A 283 10.78 -7.45 9.36
CA LEU A 283 10.34 -6.43 8.39
C LEU A 283 9.32 -5.45 8.98
N GLY A 284 8.31 -5.95 9.70
CA GLY A 284 7.30 -5.08 10.33
C GLY A 284 7.96 -4.10 11.32
N VAL A 285 8.93 -4.59 12.10
CA VAL A 285 9.70 -3.75 13.02
C VAL A 285 10.54 -2.74 12.27
N TYR A 286 11.28 -3.14 11.23
CA TYR A 286 12.07 -2.21 10.42
C TYR A 286 11.23 -1.04 9.89
N VAL A 287 10.04 -1.32 9.34
CA VAL A 287 9.19 -0.27 8.78
C VAL A 287 8.67 0.64 9.87
N VAL A 288 8.20 0.10 11.00
CA VAL A 288 7.72 0.94 12.11
C VAL A 288 8.86 1.81 12.63
N ASP A 289 10.05 1.25 12.87
CA ASP A 289 11.21 2.01 13.35
C ASP A 289 11.59 3.14 12.39
N TRP A 290 11.60 2.85 11.09
CA TRP A 290 11.85 3.85 10.05
C TRP A 290 10.74 4.92 9.99
N MET A 291 9.48 4.52 10.19
CA MET A 291 8.33 5.44 10.26
C MET A 291 8.33 6.30 11.52
N PHE A 292 9.03 5.93 12.59
CA PHE A 292 9.18 6.73 13.82
C PHE A 292 10.52 7.47 13.92
N GLU A 293 11.49 7.16 13.07
CA GLU A 293 12.78 7.85 13.04
C GLU A 293 12.58 9.38 12.86
N GLY A 294 13.22 10.17 13.73
CA GLY A 294 13.13 11.63 13.76
C GLY A 294 11.89 12.18 14.45
N LEU A 295 10.94 11.33 14.86
CA LEU A 295 9.86 11.70 15.78
C LEU A 295 10.36 11.44 17.20
N THR A 296 11.02 12.42 17.83
CA THR A 296 11.28 12.34 19.27
C THR A 296 9.95 12.36 20.04
N PRO A 297 9.80 11.58 21.12
CA PRO A 297 8.66 11.70 22.04
C PRO A 297 8.51 13.12 22.60
#